data_AF-A0A8X6VS83-F1
#
_entry.id   AF-A0A8X6VS83-F1
#
_cell.length_a   1.000
_cell.length_b   1.000
_cell.length_c   1.000
_cell.angle_alpha   90.00
_cell.angle_beta   90.00
_cell.angle_gamma   90.00
#
_symmetry.space_group_name_H-M   'P 1'
#
loop_
_entity.id
_entity.type
_entity.pdbx_description
1 polymer ?
#
loop_
_entity_poly.entity_id
_entity_poly.type
_entity_poly.pdbx_seq_one_letter_code
_entity_poly.pdbx_strand_id
1 'polypeptide(L)' 'MQLLPWPAYLPDMPPIEHVWYLVGRRLACDPRPAALKDELLLRIQAIWNSLPQTDIQNLFDSMPLRIATLIAARGGYTKY' A
#
# COMPACT_ATOMS: atom_id res chain seq x y z
N MET A 1 6.98 13.91 -18.25
CA MET A 1 6.98 13.11 -17.01
C MET A 1 7.67 13.93 -15.94
N GLN A 2 6.97 14.27 -14.86
CA GLN A 2 7.52 15.02 -13.74
C GLN A 2 7.80 14.01 -12.63
N LEU A 3 9.08 13.79 -12.29
CA LEU A 3 9.47 12.89 -11.22
C LEU A 3 9.25 13.61 -9.88
N LEU A 4 8.60 12.96 -8.92
CA LEU A 4 8.53 13.49 -7.56
C LEU A 4 9.93 13.42 -6.94
N PRO A 5 10.42 14.48 -6.27
CA PRO A 5 11.67 14.41 -5.52
C PRO A 5 11.44 13.49 -4.32
N TRP A 6 11.77 12.21 -4.47
CA TRP A 6 11.66 11.21 -3.42
C TRP A 6 12.99 11.12 -2.65
N PRO A 7 13.03 11.47 -1.35
CA PRO A 7 14.22 11.32 -0.54
C PRO A 7 14.73 9.86 -0.52
N ALA A 8 16.04 9.68 -0.68
CA ALA A 8 16.71 8.36 -0.64
C ALA A 8 16.54 7.63 0.71
N TYR A 9 16.12 8.35 1.76
CA TYR A 9 15.96 7.86 3.14
C TYR A 9 14.50 7.73 3.58
N LEU A 10 13.54 7.66 2.64
CA LEU A 10 12.15 7.27 2.92
C LEU A 10 11.92 5.78 2.55
N PRO A 11 12.39 4.82 3.35
CA PRO A 11 12.10 3.40 3.12
C PRO A 11 10.66 3.03 3.52
N ASP A 12 9.99 3.84 4.35
CA ASP A 12 8.85 3.30 5.11
C ASP A 12 7.50 3.31 4.42
N MET A 13 7.29 3.95 3.26
CA MET A 13 6.08 3.68 2.47
C MET A 13 6.05 4.34 1.08
N PRO A 14 6.54 3.69 0.02
CA PRO A 14 6.05 4.04 -1.30
C PRO A 14 4.55 3.68 -1.37
N PRO A 15 3.70 4.47 -2.05
CA PRO A 15 2.26 4.25 -2.09
C PRO A 15 1.87 2.81 -2.45
N ILE A 16 2.67 2.15 -3.28
CA ILE A 16 2.45 0.76 -3.68
C ILE A 16 2.49 -0.24 -2.51
N GLU A 17 3.32 -0.02 -1.49
CA GLU A 17 3.39 -0.91 -0.31
C GLU A 17 2.10 -0.83 0.51
N HIS A 18 1.49 0.35 0.59
CA HIS A 18 0.20 0.51 1.25
C HIS A 18 -0.91 -0.23 0.48
N VAL A 19 -0.87 -0.20 -0.86
CA VAL A 19 -1.81 -0.97 -1.69
C VAL A 19 -1.61 -2.47 -1.47
N TRP A 20 -0.36 -2.96 -1.44
CA TRP A 20 -0.07 -4.36 -1.12
C TRP A 20 -0.55 -4.77 0.27
N TYR A 21 -0.42 -3.88 1.26
CA TYR A 21 -0.96 -4.10 2.60
C TYR A 21 -2.48 -4.29 2.58
N LEU A 22 -3.23 -3.46 1.82
CA LEU A 22 -4.68 -3.62 1.67
C LEU A 22 -5.06 -4.95 1.02
N VAL A 23 -4.33 -5.36 -0.02
CA VAL A 23 -4.53 -6.65 -0.70
C VAL A 23 -4.28 -7.80 0.27
N GLY A 24 -3.15 -7.77 0.99
CA GLY A 24 -2.78 -8.80 1.97
C GLY A 24 -3.79 -8.91 3.11
N ARG A 25 -4.31 -7.78 3.60
CA ARG A 25 -5.38 -7.78 4.63
C ARG A 25 -6.66 -8.44 4.14
N ARG A 26 -7.12 -8.10 2.94
CA ARG A 26 -8.34 -8.71 2.36
C ARG A 26 -8.16 -10.19 2.10
N LEU A 27 -6.97 -10.60 1.65
CA LEU A 27 -6.62 -12.00 1.47
C LEU A 27 -6.60 -12.76 2.81
N ALA A 28 -6.07 -12.16 3.88
CA ALA A 28 -6.06 -12.77 5.22
C ALA A 28 -7.45 -12.90 5.85
N CYS A 29 -8.41 -12.07 5.45
CA CYS A 29 -9.81 -12.19 5.86
C CYS A 29 -10.58 -13.27 5.07
N ASP A 30 -10.01 -13.86 4.01
CA ASP A 30 -10.65 -14.94 3.29
C ASP A 30 -10.62 -16.22 4.14
N PRO A 31 -11.79 -16.79 4.50
CA PRO A 31 -11.86 -17.97 5.36
C PRO A 31 -11.33 -19.25 4.68
N ARG A 32 -11.13 -19.23 3.35
CA ARG A 32 -10.61 -20.39 2.61
C ARG A 32 -9.13 -20.15 2.31
N PRO A 33 -8.19 -20.98 2.77
CA PRO A 33 -6.82 -20.91 2.26
C PRO A 33 -6.80 -21.26 0.76
N ALA A 34 -5.97 -20.58 -0.03
CA ALA A 34 -5.69 -21.02 -1.39
C ALA A 34 -4.81 -22.27 -1.34
N ALA A 35 -5.25 -23.35 -1.98
CA ALA A 35 -4.53 -24.63 -1.96
C ALA A 35 -3.43 -24.70 -3.02
N LEU A 36 -3.56 -23.91 -4.10
CA LEU A 36 -2.65 -23.89 -5.24
C LEU A 36 -2.15 -22.46 -5.53
N LYS A 37 -0.96 -22.35 -6.12
CA LYS A 37 -0.39 -21.06 -6.54
C LYS A 37 -1.29 -20.30 -7.52
N ASP A 38 -1.86 -20.98 -8.51
CA ASP A 38 -2.71 -20.33 -9.52
C ASP A 38 -4.00 -19.76 -8.90
N GLU A 39 -4.56 -20.48 -7.93
CA GLU A 39 -5.72 -20.01 -7.17
C GLU A 39 -5.39 -18.76 -6.34
N LEU A 40 -4.21 -18.74 -5.71
CA LEU A 40 -3.72 -17.56 -4.98
C LEU A 40 -3.56 -16.35 -5.91
N LEU A 41 -2.97 -16.53 -7.09
CA LEU A 41 -2.80 -15.46 -8.07
C LEU A 41 -4.15 -14.89 -8.53
N LEU A 42 -5.12 -15.76 -8.86
CA LEU A 42 -6.46 -15.35 -9.26
C LEU A 42 -7.16 -14.54 -8.16
N ARG A 43 -7.01 -14.95 -6.90
CA ARG A 43 -7.59 -14.23 -5.75
C ARG A 43 -6.93 -12.88 -5.54
N ILE A 44 -5.61 -12.80 -5.60
CA ILE A 44 -4.88 -11.52 -5.52
C ILE A 44 -5.34 -10.59 -6.63
N GLN A 45 -5.50 -11.10 -7.86
CA GLN A 45 -5.96 -10.31 -9.00
C GLN A 45 -7.41 -9.84 -8.83
N ALA A 46 -8.30 -10.68 -8.30
CA ALA A 46 -9.67 -10.30 -7.98
C ALA A 46 -9.75 -9.23 -6.88
N ILE A 47 -8.93 -9.36 -5.83
CA ILE A 47 -8.83 -8.36 -4.76
C ILE A 47 -8.30 -7.04 -5.33
N TRP A 48 -7.23 -7.10 -6.13
CA TRP A 48 -6.64 -5.94 -6.78
C TRP A 48 -7.67 -5.19 -7.64
N ASN A 49 -8.41 -5.92 -8.49
CA ASN A 49 -9.44 -5.34 -9.36
C ASN A 49 -10.69 -4.84 -8.61
N SER A 50 -10.90 -5.27 -7.37
CA SER A 50 -12.01 -4.84 -6.52
C SER A 50 -11.61 -3.78 -5.50
N LEU A 51 -10.36 -3.30 -5.52
CA LEU A 51 -9.96 -2.15 -4.71
C LEU A 51 -10.75 -0.92 -5.17
N PRO A 52 -11.53 -0.28 -4.28
CA PRO A 52 -12.20 0.97 -4.59
C PRO A 52 -11.17 2.02 -5.00
N GLN A 53 -11.44 2.73 -6.09
CA GLN A 53 -10.60 3.86 -6.51
C GLN A 53 -10.49 4.93 -5.42
N THR A 54 -11.50 5.03 -4.55
CA THR A 54 -11.49 5.91 -3.37
C THR A 54 -10.40 5.57 -2.38
N ASP A 55 -10.09 4.28 -2.16
CA ASP A 55 -9.02 3.87 -1.25
C ASP A 55 -7.65 4.30 -1.79
N ILE A 56 -7.47 4.18 -3.11
CA ILE A 56 -6.28 4.64 -3.82
C ILE A 56 -6.17 6.17 -3.74
N GLN A 57 -7.27 6.89 -4.00
CA GLN A 57 -7.27 8.35 -3.95
C GLN A 57 -6.97 8.87 -2.54
N ASN A 58 -7.62 8.31 -1.51
CA ASN A 58 -7.36 8.66 -0.12
C ASN A 58 -5.89 8.42 0.28
N LEU A 59 -5.27 7.37 -0.25
CA LEU A 59 -3.85 7.13 -0.04
C LEU A 59 -3.02 8.28 -0.63
N PHE A 60 -3.22 8.63 -1.90
CA PHE A 60 -2.53 9.74 -2.56
C PHE A 60 -2.74 11.08 -1.83
N ASP A 61 -3.98 11.36 -1.41
CA ASP A 61 -4.31 12.58 -0.67
C ASP A 61 -3.60 12.63 0.70
N SER A 62 -3.36 11.47 1.31
CA SER A 62 -2.62 11.37 2.58
C SER A 62 -1.09 11.43 2.42
N MET A 63 -0.54 11.22 1.21
CA MET A 63 0.91 11.14 0.99
C MET A 63 1.68 12.39 1.42
N PRO A 64 1.25 13.62 1.11
CA PRO A 64 1.96 14.82 1.56
C PRO A 64 2.12 14.87 3.08
N LEU A 65 1.07 14.48 3.82
CA LEU A 65 1.11 14.44 5.28
C LEU A 65 2.03 13.34 5.80
N ARG A 66 1.98 12.14 5.22
CA ARG A 66 2.87 11.01 5.58
C ARG A 66 4.34 11.37 5.39
N ILE A 67 4.67 11.97 4.25
CA ILE A 67 6.02 12.45 3.93
C ILE A 67 6.44 13.52 4.93
N ALA A 68 5.58 14.49 5.24
CA ALA A 68 5.88 15.51 6.24
C ALA A 68 6.14 14.91 7.64
N THR A 69 5.36 13.91 8.06
CA THR A 69 5.60 13.21 9.33
C THR A 69 6.90 12.41 9.34
N LEU A 70 7.28 11.77 8.23
CA LEU A 70 8.54 11.04 8.10
C LEU A 70 9.75 11.98 8.14
N ILE A 71 9.65 13.14 7.46
CA ILE A 71 10.67 14.18 7.51
C ILE A 71 10.83 14.71 8.95
N ALA A 72 9.71 14.98 9.63
CA ALA A 72 9.71 15.44 11.02
C ALA A 72 10.32 14.39 11.96
N ALA A 73 10.06 13.10 11.71
CA ALA A 73 10.65 11.98 12.45
C ALA A 73 12.13 11.71 12.09
N ARG A 74 12.73 12.45 11.15
CA ARG A 74 14.07 12.20 10.59
C ARG A 74 14.26 10.77 10.09
N GLY A 75 13.21 10.18 9.51
CA GLY A 75 13.20 8.78 9.08
C GLY A 75 13.02 7.77 10.23
N GLY A 76 12.68 8.21 11.43
CA GLY A 76 12.25 7.35 12.54
C GLY A 76 10.80 6.88 12.40
N TYR A 77 10.34 6.09 13.38
CA TYR A 77 8.99 5.51 13.39
C TYR A 77 7.90 6.56 13.23
N THR A 78 6.95 6.29 12.33
CA THR A 78 5.73 7.08 12.18
C THR A 78 4.52 6.19 12.41
N LYS A 79 3.38 6.79 12.75
CA LYS A 79 2.11 6.07 12.99
C LYS A 79 1.53 5.39 11.74
N TYR A 80 2.17 5.53 10.59
CA TYR A 80 1.65 5.20 9.27
C TYR A 80 2.19 3.88 8.75
#